data_AF-A0A139HWE7-F1
#
_entry.id   AF-A0A139HWE7-F1
#
_cell.length_a   1.000
_cell.length_b   1.000
_cell.length_c   1.000
_cell.angle_alpha   90.00
_cell.angle_beta   90.00
_cell.angle_gamma   90.00
#
_symmetry.space_group_name_H-M   'P 1'
#
loop_
_entity.id
_entity.type
_entity.pdbx_description
1 polymer ?
#
loop_
_entity_poly.entity_id
_entity_poly.type
_entity_poly.pdbx_seq_one_letter_code
_entity_poly.pdbx_strand_id
1 'polypeptide(L)'
;MVSWGTIQSLVLFLGPLLLPKALAYYQSIKNRPASQIKPLQKKTSYALTVLFISGLLALISTLPLFAPENIFRLTQSRLHTSAAVLLTRLGSLRPLSPHDEQLRTIFDQGGLEARLLYARYGPDVVLNCPLGKAGEIEAGRNYLIYSIPSLLTPHLLHIFALGVATSGLLSGREGARWRTIAIMAGLSLGIGEVWWIACFDDTTNARSVRVNDVNFIHWKMAVWRGLGIAAMDGILGWVIWLQATGRAFLSPTPVGERILDHAQRLEATLGKIQALGVVRNGTVRDAASRKRFEDYWMKEGEVMKDAMEQPEVLTAQRNALARSDAVKVSREAEAFVDGFLGAVPPPQQVVR
;
A
#
# COMPACT_ATOMS: atom_id res chain seq x y z
N MET A 1 4.24 -25.23 15.57
CA MET A 1 2.98 -25.78 15.00
C MET A 1 1.84 -25.22 15.83
N VAL A 2 0.91 -24.47 15.24
CA VAL A 2 -0.23 -23.91 15.98
C VAL A 2 -1.22 -25.05 16.25
N SER A 3 -1.52 -25.33 17.51
CA SER A 3 -2.44 -26.40 17.88
C SER A 3 -3.88 -26.01 17.51
N TRP A 4 -4.70 -26.99 17.13
CA TRP A 4 -6.13 -26.79 16.87
C TRP A 4 -6.86 -26.16 18.07
N GLY A 5 -6.46 -26.53 19.29
CA GLY A 5 -6.97 -25.92 20.52
C GLY A 5 -6.68 -24.42 20.62
N THR A 6 -5.50 -23.96 20.16
CA THR A 6 -5.16 -22.53 20.12
C THR A 6 -6.06 -21.78 19.15
N ILE A 7 -6.38 -22.37 18.00
CA ILE A 7 -7.28 -21.79 16.98
C ILE A 7 -8.71 -21.71 17.54
N GLN A 8 -9.19 -22.79 18.16
CA GLN A 8 -10.53 -22.84 18.75
C GLN A 8 -10.70 -21.81 19.87
N SER A 9 -9.67 -21.63 20.71
CA SER A 9 -9.64 -20.61 21.76
C SER A 9 -9.71 -19.19 21.18
N LEU A 10 -8.91 -18.93 20.13
CA LEU A 10 -8.91 -17.64 19.44
C LEU A 10 -10.27 -17.33 18.80
N VAL A 11 -10.89 -18.33 18.16
CA VAL A 11 -12.20 -18.18 17.50
C VAL A 11 -13.32 -18.01 18.51
N LEU A 12 -13.31 -18.72 19.65
CA LEU A 12 -14.32 -18.52 20.70
C LEU A 12 -14.20 -17.14 21.36
N PHE A 13 -12.98 -16.65 21.55
CA PHE A 13 -12.76 -15.37 22.21
C PHE A 13 -12.97 -14.17 21.26
N LEU A 14 -12.41 -14.23 20.04
CA LEU A 14 -12.49 -13.13 19.07
C LEU A 14 -13.71 -13.24 18.15
N GLY A 15 -14.32 -14.42 18.02
CA GLY A 15 -15.47 -14.66 17.16
C GLY A 15 -16.62 -13.71 17.44
N PRO A 16 -17.13 -13.59 18.68
CA PRO A 16 -18.23 -12.68 18.99
C PRO A 16 -17.92 -11.21 18.66
N LEU A 17 -16.65 -10.79 18.70
CA LEU A 17 -16.22 -9.42 18.42
C LEU A 17 -15.98 -9.16 16.91
N LEU A 18 -15.40 -10.14 16.20
CA LEU A 18 -14.99 -10.03 14.80
C LEU A 18 -16.10 -10.44 13.82
N LEU A 19 -16.90 -11.44 14.16
CA LEU A 19 -17.94 -12.00 13.30
C LEU A 19 -19.01 -10.96 12.89
N PRO A 20 -19.59 -10.12 13.79
CA PRO A 20 -20.54 -9.10 13.36
C PRO A 20 -19.89 -8.05 12.46
N LYS A 21 -18.61 -7.69 12.70
CA LYS A 21 -17.87 -6.73 11.86
C LYS A 21 -17.56 -7.32 10.49
N ALA A 22 -17.18 -8.60 10.43
CA ALA A 22 -16.93 -9.31 9.19
C ALA A 22 -18.21 -9.47 8.36
N LEU A 23 -19.34 -9.80 8.99
CA LEU A 23 -20.66 -9.86 8.35
C LEU A 23 -21.12 -8.50 7.84
N ALA A 24 -21.01 -7.44 8.65
CA ALA A 24 -21.34 -6.08 8.22
C ALA A 24 -20.46 -5.62 7.05
N TYR A 25 -19.16 -5.92 7.09
CA TYR A 25 -18.24 -5.64 6.00
C TYR A 25 -18.59 -6.41 4.73
N TYR A 26 -18.89 -7.71 4.84
CA TYR A 26 -19.34 -8.53 3.71
C TYR A 26 -20.64 -7.99 3.09
N GLN A 27 -21.64 -7.67 3.92
CA GLN A 27 -22.89 -7.08 3.45
C GLN A 27 -22.67 -5.71 2.79
N SER A 28 -21.74 -4.89 3.30
CA SER A 28 -21.38 -3.60 2.70
C SER A 28 -20.72 -3.72 1.32
N ILE A 29 -19.98 -4.82 1.09
CA ILE A 29 -19.40 -5.12 -0.23
C ILE A 29 -20.47 -5.66 -1.17
N LYS A 30 -21.31 -6.59 -0.69
CA LYS A 30 -22.35 -7.27 -1.48
C LYS A 30 -23.43 -6.29 -1.97
N ASN A 31 -23.86 -5.37 -1.11
CA ASN A 31 -24.96 -4.44 -1.41
C ASN A 31 -24.47 -3.11 -2.01
N ARG A 32 -23.24 -3.08 -2.57
CA ARG A 32 -22.65 -1.83 -3.07
C ARG A 32 -23.20 -1.45 -4.45
N PRO A 33 -23.65 -0.20 -4.65
CA PRO A 33 -24.01 0.29 -5.98
C PRO A 33 -22.77 0.49 -6.85
N ALA A 34 -22.84 0.05 -8.11
CA ALA A 34 -21.73 0.11 -9.07
C ALA A 34 -21.22 1.55 -9.33
N SER A 35 -22.05 2.57 -9.08
CA SER A 35 -21.72 3.99 -9.21
C SER A 35 -20.66 4.51 -8.22
N GLN A 36 -20.32 3.74 -7.18
CA GLN A 36 -19.30 4.12 -6.20
C GLN A 36 -17.88 3.69 -6.59
N ILE A 37 -17.71 2.83 -7.60
CA ILE A 37 -16.39 2.40 -8.08
C ILE A 37 -15.80 3.51 -8.94
N LYS A 38 -14.62 4.00 -8.55
CA LYS A 38 -13.93 5.10 -9.24
C LYS A 38 -12.64 4.62 -9.90
N PRO A 39 -12.24 5.23 -11.03
CA PRO A 39 -10.93 4.97 -11.61
C PRO A 39 -9.82 5.40 -10.65
N LEU A 40 -8.69 4.71 -10.69
CA LEU A 40 -7.54 5.01 -9.85
C LEU A 40 -6.99 6.42 -10.18
N GLN A 41 -6.82 7.25 -9.15
CA GLN A 41 -6.18 8.55 -9.32
C GLN A 41 -4.70 8.39 -9.66
N LYS A 42 -4.18 9.22 -10.58
CA LYS A 42 -2.76 9.17 -11.02
C LYS A 42 -1.77 9.24 -9.84
N LYS A 43 -2.08 10.07 -8.83
CA LYS A 43 -1.28 10.20 -7.60
C LYS A 43 -1.13 8.85 -6.89
N THR A 44 -2.24 8.19 -6.58
CA THR A 44 -2.23 6.86 -5.94
C THR A 44 -1.51 5.81 -6.78
N SER A 45 -1.55 5.90 -8.12
CA SER A 45 -0.77 5.02 -8.99
C SER A 45 0.73 5.11 -8.71
N TYR A 46 1.29 6.31 -8.52
CA TYR A 46 2.71 6.47 -8.20
C TYR A 46 3.07 5.86 -6.85
N ALA A 47 2.20 6.01 -5.84
CA ALA A 47 2.38 5.36 -4.54
C ALA A 47 2.41 3.83 -4.65
N LEU A 48 1.51 3.24 -5.45
CA LEU A 48 1.51 1.80 -5.72
C LEU A 48 2.76 1.36 -6.48
N THR A 49 3.27 2.19 -7.40
CA THR A 49 4.54 1.92 -8.10
C THR A 49 5.73 1.89 -7.13
N VAL A 50 5.78 2.80 -6.14
CA VAL A 50 6.83 2.78 -5.11
C VAL A 50 6.80 1.48 -4.30
N LEU A 51 5.61 1.06 -3.83
CA LEU A 51 5.45 -0.20 -3.10
C LEU A 51 5.80 -1.42 -3.97
N PHE A 52 5.43 -1.38 -5.25
CA PHE A 52 5.77 -2.44 -6.20
C PHE A 52 7.29 -2.55 -6.41
N ILE A 53 7.99 -1.42 -6.61
CA ILE A 53 9.45 -1.41 -6.77
C ILE A 53 10.12 -1.89 -5.49
N SER A 54 9.69 -1.40 -4.33
CA SER A 54 10.20 -1.84 -3.02
C SER A 54 10.05 -3.36 -2.83
N GLY A 55 8.84 -3.89 -3.03
CA GLY A 55 8.57 -5.33 -2.93
C GLY A 55 9.35 -6.14 -3.96
N LEU A 56 9.49 -5.64 -5.20
CA LEU A 56 10.28 -6.30 -6.24
C LEU A 56 11.76 -6.37 -5.88
N LEU A 57 12.36 -5.27 -5.40
CA LEU A 57 13.74 -5.24 -4.93
C LEU A 57 13.94 -6.20 -3.74
N ALA A 58 12.98 -6.27 -2.82
CA ALA A 58 13.01 -7.20 -1.70
C ALA A 58 12.96 -8.66 -2.18
N LEU A 59 12.14 -8.99 -3.17
CA LEU A 59 12.11 -10.32 -3.79
C LEU A 59 13.42 -10.65 -4.51
N ILE A 60 13.96 -9.70 -5.29
CA ILE A 60 15.24 -9.86 -5.99
C ILE A 60 16.36 -10.13 -4.96
N SER A 61 16.34 -9.48 -3.80
CA SER A 61 17.33 -9.69 -2.74
C SER A 61 17.32 -11.12 -2.16
N THR A 62 16.26 -11.90 -2.38
CA THR A 62 16.20 -13.31 -1.96
C THR A 62 16.97 -14.25 -2.89
N LEU A 63 17.39 -13.78 -4.07
CA LEU A 63 18.15 -14.58 -5.01
C LEU A 63 19.56 -14.87 -4.47
N PRO A 64 20.11 -16.06 -4.73
CA PRO A 64 21.42 -16.48 -4.20
C PRO A 64 22.58 -15.60 -4.70
N LEU A 65 22.38 -14.83 -5.77
CA LEU A 65 23.36 -13.88 -6.31
C LEU A 65 23.70 -12.74 -5.33
N PHE A 66 22.80 -12.41 -4.42
CA PHE A 66 22.97 -11.32 -3.44
C PHE A 66 23.37 -11.83 -2.06
N ALA A 67 23.57 -13.14 -1.90
CA ALA A 67 24.03 -13.74 -0.66
C ALA A 67 25.49 -14.20 -0.83
N PRO A 68 26.35 -14.01 0.19
CA PRO A 68 27.70 -14.55 0.14
C PRO A 68 27.64 -16.08 0.09
N GLU A 69 28.65 -16.71 -0.47
CA GLU A 69 28.70 -18.17 -0.53
C GLU A 69 28.80 -18.78 0.88
N ASN A 70 28.13 -19.93 1.07
CA ASN A 70 28.24 -20.70 2.29
C ASN A 70 29.24 -21.83 2.09
N ILE A 71 30.45 -21.67 2.63
CA ILE A 71 31.56 -22.62 2.43
C ILE A 71 31.26 -24.02 2.98
N PHE A 72 30.46 -24.13 4.05
CA PHE A 72 30.09 -25.43 4.63
C PHE A 72 29.10 -26.17 3.72
N ARG A 73 28.12 -25.46 3.15
CA ARG A 73 27.19 -26.04 2.18
C ARG A 73 27.88 -26.36 0.86
N LEU A 74 28.77 -25.49 0.37
CA LEU A 74 29.48 -25.70 -0.87
C LEU A 74 30.38 -26.95 -0.81
N THR A 75 31.12 -27.11 0.30
CA THR A 75 32.01 -28.27 0.50
C THR A 75 31.31 -29.49 1.12
N GLN A 76 30.01 -29.40 1.40
CA GLN A 76 29.23 -30.42 2.13
C GLN A 76 29.89 -30.84 3.47
N SER A 77 30.56 -29.90 4.13
CA SER A 77 31.32 -30.15 5.36
C SER A 77 30.47 -29.89 6.61
N ARG A 78 30.69 -30.70 7.65
CA ARG A 78 30.06 -30.55 8.96
C ARG A 78 30.71 -29.39 9.72
N LEU A 79 29.99 -28.76 10.66
CA LEU A 79 30.58 -27.69 11.51
C LEU A 79 31.77 -28.17 12.34
N HIS A 80 31.84 -29.46 12.67
CA HIS A 80 32.96 -30.05 13.42
C HIS A 80 34.22 -30.31 12.57
N THR A 81 34.15 -30.13 11.25
CA THR A 81 35.30 -30.32 10.36
C THR A 81 36.41 -29.31 10.69
N SER A 82 37.67 -29.74 10.74
CA SER A 82 38.81 -28.84 10.98
C SER A 82 38.94 -27.81 9.84
N ALA A 83 39.43 -26.61 10.17
CA ALA A 83 39.51 -25.52 9.19
C ALA A 83 40.48 -25.86 8.04
N ALA A 84 41.57 -26.56 8.33
CA ALA A 84 42.51 -27.04 7.31
C ALA A 84 41.81 -27.96 6.28
N VAL A 85 41.03 -28.95 6.72
CA VAL A 85 40.32 -29.86 5.82
C VAL A 85 39.23 -29.13 5.03
N LEU A 86 38.53 -28.18 5.68
CA LEU A 86 37.52 -27.36 5.03
C LEU A 86 38.13 -26.55 3.87
N LEU A 87 39.28 -25.90 4.10
CA LEU A 87 39.95 -25.11 3.06
C LEU A 87 40.59 -25.99 1.98
N THR A 88 41.14 -27.16 2.30
CA THR A 88 41.62 -28.11 1.28
C THR A 88 40.48 -28.51 0.33
N ARG A 89 39.28 -28.75 0.87
CA ARG A 89 38.09 -29.02 0.04
C ARG A 89 37.67 -27.80 -0.77
N LEU A 90 37.64 -26.63 -0.16
CA LEU A 90 37.30 -25.39 -0.86
C LEU A 90 38.27 -25.10 -2.02
N GLY A 91 39.57 -25.30 -1.79
CA GLY A 91 40.64 -25.16 -2.77
C GLY A 91 40.52 -26.11 -3.98
N SER A 92 39.83 -27.25 -3.80
CA SER A 92 39.51 -28.16 -4.91
C SER A 92 38.37 -27.67 -5.81
N LEU A 93 37.52 -26.77 -5.30
CA LEU A 93 36.37 -26.22 -6.03
C LEU A 93 36.68 -24.86 -6.67
N ARG A 94 37.47 -24.03 -6.01
CA ARG A 94 37.92 -22.72 -6.52
C ARG A 94 39.25 -22.29 -5.89
N PRO A 95 40.00 -21.36 -6.51
CA PRO A 95 41.15 -20.74 -5.88
C PRO A 95 40.81 -20.10 -4.54
N LEU A 96 41.70 -20.26 -3.55
CA LEU A 96 41.53 -19.69 -2.21
C LEU A 96 41.77 -18.18 -2.25
N SER A 97 40.86 -17.44 -1.62
CA SER A 97 40.96 -15.99 -1.46
C SER A 97 41.65 -15.64 -0.13
N PRO A 98 42.18 -14.42 0.03
CA PRO A 98 42.71 -13.95 1.31
C PRO A 98 41.69 -14.00 2.46
N HIS A 99 40.40 -13.85 2.14
CA HIS A 99 39.31 -13.93 3.11
C HIS A 99 39.13 -15.38 3.62
N ASP A 100 39.36 -16.38 2.77
CA ASP A 100 39.29 -17.79 3.17
C ASP A 100 40.42 -18.13 4.16
N GLU A 101 41.62 -17.63 3.92
CA GLU A 101 42.77 -17.81 4.81
C GLU A 101 42.56 -17.12 6.16
N GLN A 102 41.94 -15.93 6.18
CA GLN A 102 41.54 -15.27 7.42
C GLN A 102 40.43 -16.03 8.16
N LEU A 103 39.43 -16.56 7.45
CA LEU A 103 38.42 -17.41 8.07
C LEU A 103 39.03 -18.67 8.69
N ARG A 104 40.06 -19.24 8.06
CA ARG A 104 40.79 -20.39 8.63
C ARG A 104 41.39 -20.03 9.99
N THR A 105 42.11 -18.91 10.10
CA THR A 105 42.75 -18.52 11.37
C THR A 105 41.71 -18.29 12.45
N ILE A 106 40.57 -17.67 12.12
CA ILE A 106 39.45 -17.46 13.05
C ILE A 106 38.84 -18.80 13.50
N PHE A 107 38.63 -19.76 12.58
CA PHE A 107 38.08 -21.08 12.92
C PHE A 107 39.04 -21.98 13.68
N ASP A 108 40.35 -21.82 13.50
CA ASP A 108 41.36 -22.55 14.27
C ASP A 108 41.47 -21.98 15.70
N GLN A 109 41.34 -20.66 15.87
CA GLN A 109 41.38 -20.01 17.18
C GLN A 109 40.08 -20.18 17.98
N GLY A 110 38.92 -19.88 17.37
CA GLY A 110 37.62 -19.91 18.04
C GLY A 110 36.87 -21.25 17.92
N GLY A 111 37.44 -22.23 17.24
CA GLY A 111 36.91 -23.59 17.17
C GLY A 111 35.47 -23.70 16.67
N LEU A 112 34.64 -24.46 17.40
CA LEU A 112 33.22 -24.64 17.07
C LEU A 112 32.42 -23.35 17.22
N GLU A 113 32.73 -22.52 18.22
CA GLU A 113 32.00 -21.27 18.48
C GLU A 113 32.10 -20.29 17.31
N ALA A 114 33.31 -20.12 16.75
CA ALA A 114 33.51 -19.32 15.55
C ALA A 114 32.64 -19.78 14.36
N ARG A 115 32.43 -21.09 14.22
CA ARG A 115 31.63 -21.68 13.14
C ARG A 115 30.12 -21.53 13.39
N LEU A 116 29.69 -21.51 14.65
CA LEU A 116 28.32 -21.18 15.04
C LEU A 116 28.02 -19.69 14.77
N LEU A 117 28.94 -18.80 15.14
CA LEU A 117 28.87 -17.37 14.82
C LEU A 117 28.81 -17.13 13.31
N TYR A 118 29.59 -17.88 12.53
CA TYR A 118 29.51 -17.87 11.06
C TYR A 118 28.14 -18.30 10.54
N ALA A 119 27.55 -19.37 11.11
CA ALA A 119 26.21 -19.83 10.71
C ALA A 119 25.12 -18.80 11.03
N ARG A 120 25.28 -18.04 12.12
CA ARG A 120 24.32 -17.05 12.62
C ARG A 120 24.42 -15.70 11.92
N TYR A 121 25.62 -15.13 11.83
CA TYR A 121 25.85 -13.76 11.36
C TYR A 121 26.46 -13.66 9.96
N GLY A 122 27.03 -14.75 9.44
CA GLY A 122 27.65 -14.80 8.11
C GLY A 122 29.14 -14.44 8.09
N PRO A 123 29.79 -14.54 6.92
CA PRO A 123 31.24 -14.35 6.76
C PRO A 123 31.72 -12.95 7.11
N ASP A 124 31.04 -11.92 6.61
CA ASP A 124 31.46 -10.52 6.74
C ASP A 124 31.54 -10.07 8.20
N VAL A 125 30.52 -10.40 8.99
CA VAL A 125 30.47 -10.09 10.42
C VAL A 125 31.57 -10.82 11.18
N VAL A 126 31.83 -12.09 10.86
CA VAL A 126 32.87 -12.88 11.54
C VAL A 126 34.27 -12.35 11.22
N LEU A 127 34.51 -11.93 9.98
CA LEU A 127 35.79 -11.40 9.52
C LEU A 127 36.11 -10.01 10.07
N ASN A 128 35.12 -9.12 10.11
CA ASN A 128 35.36 -7.69 10.28
C ASN A 128 34.99 -7.14 11.67
N CYS A 129 34.45 -7.95 12.58
CA CYS A 129 34.03 -7.47 13.92
C CYS A 129 35.23 -7.00 14.76
N PRO A 130 35.31 -5.71 15.15
CA PRO A 130 36.39 -5.20 16.00
C PRO A 130 36.10 -5.34 17.50
N LEU A 131 34.86 -5.70 17.87
CA LEU A 131 34.37 -5.67 19.26
C LEU A 131 34.81 -6.89 20.09
N GLY A 132 35.34 -7.93 19.46
CA GLY A 132 35.83 -9.13 20.14
C GLY A 132 36.13 -10.26 19.16
N LYS A 133 36.74 -11.32 19.67
CA LYS A 133 37.10 -12.53 18.90
C LYS A 133 36.21 -13.71 19.29
N ALA A 134 36.06 -14.66 18.38
CA ALA A 134 35.38 -15.92 18.69
C ALA A 134 36.13 -16.69 19.78
N GLY A 135 35.41 -17.16 20.79
CA GLY A 135 35.99 -17.83 21.98
C GLY A 135 36.21 -16.91 23.19
N GLU A 136 36.03 -15.59 23.04
CA GLU A 136 36.07 -14.66 24.17
C GLU A 136 34.75 -14.64 24.94
N ILE A 137 34.82 -14.27 26.22
CA ILE A 137 33.63 -14.09 27.06
C ILE A 137 32.72 -13.03 26.40
N GLU A 138 31.44 -13.36 26.23
CA GLU A 138 30.42 -12.50 25.59
C GLU A 138 30.59 -12.27 24.07
N ALA A 139 31.40 -13.09 23.38
CA ALA A 139 31.57 -13.01 21.92
C ALA A 139 30.22 -12.91 21.18
N GLY A 140 29.24 -13.76 21.52
CA GLY A 140 27.91 -13.73 20.91
C GLY A 140 27.19 -12.38 20.99
N ARG A 141 27.36 -11.62 22.08
CA ARG A 141 26.79 -10.28 22.26
C ARG A 141 27.52 -9.24 21.43
N ASN A 142 28.85 -9.32 21.37
CA ASN A 142 29.67 -8.37 20.61
C ASN A 142 29.40 -8.50 19.10
N TYR A 143 29.32 -9.74 18.59
CA TYR A 143 28.92 -9.99 17.20
C TYR A 143 27.48 -9.56 16.91
N LEU A 144 26.54 -9.74 17.87
CA LEU A 144 25.18 -9.24 17.72
C LEU A 144 25.18 -7.71 17.52
N ILE A 145 25.81 -6.96 18.42
CA ILE A 145 25.87 -5.50 18.38
C ILE A 145 26.48 -5.02 17.07
N TYR A 146 27.59 -5.62 16.65
CA TYR A 146 28.24 -5.29 15.39
C TYR A 146 27.36 -5.59 14.16
N SER A 147 26.51 -6.62 14.21
CA SER A 147 25.61 -6.99 13.11
C SER A 147 24.34 -6.14 13.01
N ILE A 148 23.95 -5.38 14.05
CA ILE A 148 22.70 -4.61 14.05
C ILE A 148 22.58 -3.65 12.86
N PRO A 149 23.61 -2.86 12.49
CA PRO A 149 23.52 -1.96 11.34
C PRO A 149 23.21 -2.70 10.04
N SER A 150 23.88 -3.84 9.77
CA SER A 150 23.65 -4.60 8.54
C SER A 150 22.27 -5.28 8.52
N LEU A 151 21.76 -5.70 9.69
CA LEU A 151 20.41 -6.23 9.85
C LEU A 151 19.33 -5.16 9.66
N LEU A 152 19.51 -3.96 10.21
CA LEU A 152 18.50 -2.89 10.18
C LEU A 152 18.50 -2.07 8.90
N THR A 153 19.62 -1.97 8.19
CA THR A 153 19.72 -1.21 6.92
C THR A 153 18.57 -1.50 5.94
N PRO A 154 18.26 -2.76 5.58
CA PRO A 154 17.14 -3.06 4.68
C PRO A 154 15.77 -2.62 5.23
N HIS A 155 15.56 -2.69 6.56
CA HIS A 155 14.32 -2.23 7.19
C HIS A 155 14.20 -0.71 7.20
N LEU A 156 15.31 0.02 7.39
CA LEU A 156 15.32 1.48 7.31
C LEU A 156 14.97 1.95 5.89
N LEU A 157 15.53 1.30 4.87
CA LEU A 157 15.18 1.56 3.47
C LEU A 157 13.70 1.24 3.19
N HIS A 158 13.18 0.15 3.76
CA HIS A 158 11.78 -0.19 3.62
C HIS A 158 10.85 0.82 4.31
N ILE A 159 11.13 1.21 5.55
CA ILE A 159 10.38 2.25 6.27
C ILE A 159 10.39 3.57 5.50
N PHE A 160 11.52 3.92 4.88
CA PHE A 160 11.60 5.08 4.00
C PHE A 160 10.67 4.93 2.79
N ALA A 161 10.69 3.79 2.09
CA ALA A 161 9.80 3.51 0.97
C ALA A 161 8.32 3.59 1.38
N LEU A 162 7.95 3.03 2.54
CA LEU A 162 6.61 3.13 3.11
C LEU A 162 6.23 4.58 3.42
N GLY A 163 7.15 5.36 3.99
CA GLY A 163 6.95 6.78 4.28
C GLY A 163 6.70 7.62 3.03
N VAL A 164 7.43 7.33 1.95
CA VAL A 164 7.23 7.96 0.64
C VAL A 164 5.90 7.53 0.02
N ALA A 165 5.62 6.23 -0.02
CA ALA A 165 4.40 5.67 -0.60
C ALA A 165 3.13 6.14 0.13
N THR A 166 3.18 6.27 1.46
CA THR A 166 2.05 6.75 2.27
C THR A 166 2.07 8.26 2.50
N SER A 167 2.94 9.01 1.82
CA SER A 167 2.93 10.47 1.92
C SER A 167 1.67 11.05 1.27
N GLY A 168 1.11 12.12 1.87
CA GLY A 168 -0.06 12.81 1.31
C GLY A 168 0.20 13.43 -0.06
N LEU A 169 1.47 13.73 -0.39
CA LEU A 169 1.88 14.24 -1.69
C LEU A 169 1.72 13.20 -2.79
N LEU A 170 2.16 11.97 -2.53
CA LEU A 170 2.14 10.88 -3.51
C LEU A 170 0.82 10.12 -3.50
N SER A 171 0.35 9.63 -2.35
CA SER A 171 -0.85 8.78 -2.33
C SER A 171 -2.17 9.54 -2.17
N GLY A 172 -2.11 10.85 -1.96
CA GLY A 172 -3.28 11.62 -1.55
C GLY A 172 -3.78 11.18 -0.17
N ARG A 173 -5.05 11.48 0.12
CA ARG A 173 -5.64 11.23 1.43
C ARG A 173 -5.76 9.75 1.77
N GLU A 174 -6.04 8.91 0.79
CA GLU A 174 -6.35 7.49 1.01
C GLU A 174 -5.14 6.72 1.56
N GLY A 175 -3.94 6.93 1.03
CA GLY A 175 -2.72 6.31 1.56
C GLY A 175 -2.15 7.00 2.79
N ALA A 176 -2.36 8.31 2.96
CA ALA A 176 -1.89 9.05 4.13
C ALA A 176 -2.43 8.50 5.47
N ARG A 177 -3.64 7.95 5.45
CA ARG A 177 -4.25 7.31 6.64
C ARG A 177 -3.52 6.04 7.09
N TRP A 178 -2.90 5.33 6.15
CA TRP A 178 -2.18 4.09 6.44
C TRP A 178 -0.76 4.32 6.93
N ARG A 179 -0.25 5.55 6.89
CA ARG A 179 1.14 5.87 7.22
C ARG A 179 1.57 5.36 8.59
N THR A 180 0.80 5.66 9.65
CA THR A 180 1.16 5.23 11.01
C THR A 180 1.18 3.72 11.12
N ILE A 181 0.19 3.04 10.57
CA ILE A 181 0.10 1.57 10.60
C ILE A 181 1.25 0.95 9.80
N ALA A 182 1.54 1.48 8.61
CA ALA A 182 2.62 1.02 7.75
C ALA A 182 3.99 1.18 8.41
N ILE A 183 4.28 2.34 9.00
CA ILE A 183 5.55 2.59 9.70
C ILE A 183 5.67 1.67 10.92
N MET A 184 4.62 1.53 11.72
CA MET A 184 4.63 0.63 12.89
C MET A 184 4.83 -0.82 12.47
N ALA A 185 4.20 -1.26 11.38
CA ALA A 185 4.37 -2.61 10.84
C ALA A 185 5.81 -2.84 10.34
N GLY A 186 6.39 -1.90 9.59
CA GLY A 186 7.77 -1.98 9.14
C GLY A 186 8.78 -1.98 10.28
N LEU A 187 8.57 -1.13 11.30
CA LEU A 187 9.38 -1.13 12.51
C LEU A 187 9.29 -2.46 13.26
N SER A 188 8.08 -3.02 13.37
CA SER A 188 7.85 -4.31 14.02
C SER A 188 8.56 -5.45 13.29
N LEU A 189 8.63 -5.40 11.97
CA LEU A 189 9.33 -6.37 11.14
C LEU A 189 10.84 -6.34 11.43
N GLY A 190 11.45 -5.16 11.49
CA GLY A 190 12.87 -5.00 11.83
C GLY A 190 13.21 -5.41 13.27
N ILE A 191 12.38 -5.00 14.24
CA ILE A 191 12.54 -5.44 15.64
C ILE A 191 12.39 -6.95 15.76
N GLY A 192 11.42 -7.54 15.07
CA GLY A 192 11.19 -8.98 15.05
C GLY A 192 12.40 -9.76 14.52
N GLU A 193 13.05 -9.26 13.46
CA GLU A 193 14.28 -9.87 12.94
C GLU A 193 15.44 -9.81 13.94
N VAL A 194 15.71 -8.64 14.52
CA VAL A 194 16.78 -8.49 15.52
C VAL A 194 16.50 -9.36 16.75
N TRP A 195 15.25 -9.38 17.23
CA TRP A 195 14.84 -10.21 18.36
C TRP A 195 15.00 -11.70 18.05
N TRP A 196 14.57 -12.15 16.86
CA TRP A 196 14.73 -13.54 16.43
C TRP A 196 16.20 -13.95 16.39
N ILE A 197 17.06 -13.10 15.81
CA ILE A 197 18.49 -13.35 15.75
C ILE A 197 19.11 -13.29 17.14
N ALA A 198 18.69 -12.41 18.05
CA ALA A 198 19.23 -12.28 19.40
C ALA A 198 18.86 -13.48 20.29
N CYS A 199 17.63 -13.98 20.18
CA CYS A 199 17.12 -15.10 20.97
C CYS A 199 17.40 -16.48 20.36
N PHE A 200 18.13 -16.54 19.23
CA PHE A 200 18.42 -17.82 18.60
C PHE A 200 19.33 -18.70 19.49
N ASP A 201 18.92 -19.96 19.64
CA ASP A 201 19.67 -20.99 20.37
C ASP A 201 20.53 -21.84 19.42
N ASP A 202 21.84 -21.72 19.57
CA ASP A 202 22.84 -22.45 18.79
C ASP A 202 23.05 -23.91 19.24
N THR A 203 22.41 -24.38 20.33
CA THR A 203 22.59 -25.75 20.85
C THR A 203 22.27 -26.83 19.81
N THR A 204 21.24 -26.62 18.99
CA THR A 204 20.84 -27.57 17.94
C THR A 204 21.89 -27.64 16.84
N ASN A 205 22.44 -26.49 16.44
CA ASN A 205 23.52 -26.41 15.46
C ASN A 205 24.80 -27.05 16.00
N ALA A 206 25.13 -26.82 17.28
CA ALA A 206 26.31 -27.40 17.93
C ALA A 206 26.29 -28.94 17.94
N ARG A 207 25.11 -29.54 18.12
CA ARG A 207 24.92 -31.00 18.14
C ARG A 207 24.75 -31.63 16.76
N SER A 208 24.62 -30.82 15.70
CA SER A 208 24.32 -31.31 14.36
C SER A 208 25.50 -32.07 13.74
N VAL A 209 25.24 -33.30 13.29
CA VAL A 209 26.25 -34.18 12.68
C VAL A 209 26.28 -34.05 11.16
N ARG A 210 25.22 -33.56 10.52
CA ARG A 210 25.14 -33.34 9.07
C ARG A 210 25.00 -31.86 8.76
N VAL A 211 25.53 -31.43 7.61
CA VAL A 211 25.42 -30.04 7.15
C VAL A 211 23.97 -29.63 6.86
N ASN A 212 23.13 -30.57 6.43
CA ASN A 212 21.71 -30.31 6.13
C ASN A 212 20.87 -30.08 7.38
N ASP A 213 21.31 -30.60 8.54
CA ASP A 213 20.63 -30.43 9.82
C ASP A 213 20.97 -29.07 10.46
N VAL A 214 22.03 -28.40 9.97
CA VAL A 214 22.47 -27.09 10.46
C VAL A 214 21.59 -25.97 9.92
N ASN A 215 21.08 -25.16 10.85
CA ASN A 215 20.36 -23.94 10.54
C ASN A 215 21.34 -22.78 10.32
N PHE A 216 21.66 -22.56 9.06
CA PHE A 216 22.39 -21.38 8.58
C PHE A 216 21.45 -20.15 8.52
N ILE A 217 21.29 -19.50 9.66
CA ILE A 217 20.31 -18.42 9.88
C ILE A 217 20.59 -17.23 8.98
N HIS A 218 21.85 -16.80 8.85
CA HIS A 218 22.21 -15.61 8.07
C HIS A 218 21.57 -15.62 6.67
N TRP A 219 21.71 -16.75 5.96
CA TRP A 219 21.13 -16.95 4.64
C TRP A 219 19.61 -17.13 4.66
N LYS A 220 19.06 -17.86 5.64
CA LYS A 220 17.60 -18.03 5.77
C LYS A 220 16.92 -16.68 6.06
N MET A 221 17.50 -15.86 6.92
CA MET A 221 16.96 -14.55 7.31
C MET A 221 16.95 -13.58 6.14
N ALA A 222 17.95 -13.62 5.25
CA ALA A 222 17.91 -12.82 4.03
C ALA A 222 16.66 -13.13 3.18
N VAL A 223 16.29 -14.40 3.05
CA VAL A 223 15.08 -14.82 2.33
C VAL A 223 13.81 -14.41 3.08
N TRP A 224 13.73 -14.69 4.39
CA TRP A 224 12.56 -14.33 5.20
C TRP A 224 12.32 -12.82 5.26
N ARG A 225 13.39 -12.03 5.34
CA ARG A 225 13.34 -10.57 5.31
C ARG A 225 12.77 -10.08 3.98
N GLY A 226 13.33 -10.54 2.85
CA GLY A 226 12.84 -10.16 1.52
C GLY A 226 11.37 -10.53 1.32
N LEU A 227 10.98 -11.73 1.73
CA LEU A 227 9.59 -12.19 1.66
C LEU A 227 8.66 -11.40 2.57
N GLY A 228 9.09 -11.08 3.80
CA GLY A 228 8.31 -10.29 4.76
C GLY A 228 8.05 -8.88 4.27
N ILE A 229 9.08 -8.22 3.75
CA ILE A 229 8.99 -6.88 3.14
C ILE A 229 8.02 -6.91 1.95
N ALA A 230 8.21 -7.85 1.02
CA ALA A 230 7.37 -7.97 -0.17
C ALA A 230 5.90 -8.30 0.16
N ALA A 231 5.66 -9.17 1.14
CA ALA A 231 4.32 -9.49 1.60
C ALA A 231 3.63 -8.26 2.21
N MET A 232 4.35 -7.48 3.00
CA MET A 232 3.83 -6.26 3.61
C MET A 232 3.48 -5.20 2.54
N ASP A 233 4.35 -4.99 1.56
CA ASP A 233 4.11 -4.07 0.45
C ASP A 233 2.93 -4.52 -0.42
N GLY A 234 2.81 -5.83 -0.66
CA GLY A 234 1.68 -6.42 -1.37
C GLY A 234 0.35 -6.21 -0.64
N ILE A 235 0.30 -6.46 0.67
CA ILE A 235 -0.91 -6.27 1.49
C ILE A 235 -1.26 -4.78 1.56
N LEU A 236 -0.29 -3.91 1.83
CA LEU A 236 -0.53 -2.47 1.93
C LEU A 236 -0.98 -1.89 0.59
N GLY A 237 -0.30 -2.24 -0.50
CA GLY A 237 -0.67 -1.82 -1.85
C GLY A 237 -2.07 -2.28 -2.23
N TRP A 238 -2.43 -3.52 -1.90
CA TRP A 238 -3.78 -4.05 -2.10
C TRP A 238 -4.84 -3.24 -1.36
N VAL A 239 -4.59 -2.94 -0.07
CA VAL A 239 -5.52 -2.17 0.76
C VAL A 239 -5.68 -0.73 0.27
N ILE A 240 -4.57 -0.05 -0.08
CA ILE A 240 -4.60 1.30 -0.64
C ILE A 240 -5.37 1.32 -1.96
N TRP A 241 -5.15 0.34 -2.83
CA TRP A 241 -5.87 0.22 -4.09
C TRP A 241 -7.37 -0.01 -3.90
N LEU A 242 -7.75 -0.90 -2.98
CA LEU A 242 -9.16 -1.14 -2.66
C LEU A 242 -9.85 0.13 -2.15
N GLN A 243 -9.17 0.90 -1.30
CA GLN A 243 -9.72 2.13 -0.75
C GLN A 243 -9.81 3.23 -1.82
N ALA A 244 -8.75 3.44 -2.61
CA ALA A 244 -8.71 4.47 -3.63
C ALA A 244 -9.71 4.26 -4.78
N THR A 245 -10.02 3.00 -5.11
CA THR A 245 -11.03 2.66 -6.12
C THR A 245 -12.46 2.59 -5.56
N GLY A 246 -12.64 2.84 -4.25
CA GLY A 246 -13.93 2.76 -3.57
C GLY A 246 -14.45 1.32 -3.41
N ARG A 247 -13.58 0.31 -3.55
CA ARG A 247 -13.90 -1.13 -3.44
C ARG A 247 -13.89 -1.65 -2.01
N ALA A 248 -13.22 -0.98 -1.06
CA ALA A 248 -13.30 -1.30 0.36
C ALA A 248 -13.04 -0.07 1.23
N PHE A 249 -13.31 -0.18 2.53
CA PHE A 249 -12.94 0.82 3.55
C PHE A 249 -13.45 2.24 3.24
N LEU A 250 -14.70 2.35 2.76
CA LEU A 250 -15.37 3.63 2.58
C LEU A 250 -15.64 4.23 3.96
N SER A 251 -14.70 5.01 4.48
CA SER A 251 -14.97 5.86 5.63
C SER A 251 -15.79 7.05 5.15
N PRO A 252 -16.97 7.32 5.73
CA PRO A 252 -17.70 8.54 5.43
C PRO A 252 -16.78 9.73 5.75
N THR A 253 -16.64 10.65 4.79
CA THR A 253 -15.90 11.88 5.01
C THR A 253 -16.49 12.60 6.23
N PRO A 254 -15.67 13.00 7.22
CA PRO A 254 -16.13 13.76 8.38
C PRO A 254 -17.07 14.90 7.97
N VAL A 255 -18.16 15.10 8.72
CA VAL A 255 -19.22 16.05 8.36
C VAL A 255 -18.66 17.47 8.15
N GLY A 256 -17.75 17.92 9.02
CA GLY A 256 -17.11 19.23 8.90
C GLY A 256 -16.31 19.41 7.61
N GLU A 257 -15.61 18.38 7.16
CA GLU A 257 -14.86 18.44 5.90
C GLU A 257 -15.77 18.34 4.66
N ARG A 258 -16.89 17.61 4.75
CA ARG A 258 -17.90 17.64 3.68
C ARG A 258 -18.44 19.04 3.51
N ILE A 259 -18.74 19.72 4.63
CA ILE A 259 -19.20 21.11 4.61
C ILE A 259 -18.13 22.01 3.99
N LEU A 260 -16.86 21.84 4.37
CA LEU A 260 -15.75 22.62 3.79
C LEU A 260 -15.59 22.39 2.28
N ASP A 261 -15.63 21.14 1.82
CA ASP A 261 -15.51 20.80 0.39
C ASP A 261 -16.69 21.36 -0.42
N HIS A 262 -17.91 21.32 0.15
CA HIS A 262 -19.08 21.95 -0.44
C HIS A 262 -18.97 23.48 -0.45
N ALA A 263 -18.48 24.09 0.62
CA ALA A 263 -18.27 25.54 0.72
C ALA A 263 -17.26 26.04 -0.33
N GLN A 264 -16.12 25.35 -0.49
CA GLN A 264 -15.11 25.67 -1.49
C GLN A 264 -15.65 25.57 -2.92
N ARG A 265 -16.47 24.55 -3.20
CA ARG A 265 -17.14 24.42 -4.51
C ARG A 265 -18.15 25.53 -4.73
N LEU A 266 -18.93 25.88 -3.71
CA LEU A 266 -19.89 26.99 -3.74
C LEU A 266 -19.19 28.32 -4.00
N GLU A 267 -18.08 28.59 -3.33
CA GLU A 267 -17.27 29.78 -3.53
C GLU A 267 -16.71 29.86 -4.97
N ALA A 268 -16.19 28.74 -5.49
CA ALA A 268 -15.75 28.67 -6.88
C ALA A 268 -16.90 28.90 -7.88
N THR A 269 -18.11 28.40 -7.61
CA THR A 269 -19.29 28.67 -8.45
C THR A 269 -19.75 30.12 -8.33
N LEU A 270 -19.72 30.70 -7.13
CA LEU A 270 -20.08 32.10 -6.90
C LEU A 270 -19.12 33.03 -7.65
N GLY A 271 -17.81 32.77 -7.60
CA GLY A 271 -16.82 33.52 -8.38
C GLY A 271 -17.09 33.46 -9.89
N LYS A 272 -17.51 32.30 -10.42
CA LYS A 272 -17.92 32.17 -11.82
C LYS A 272 -19.18 32.97 -12.14
N ILE A 273 -20.18 32.96 -11.26
CA ILE A 273 -21.43 33.73 -11.42
C ILE A 273 -21.14 35.23 -11.39
N GLN A 274 -20.29 35.68 -10.46
CA GLN A 274 -19.86 37.07 -10.39
C GLN A 274 -19.11 37.50 -11.65
N ALA A 275 -18.19 36.68 -12.15
CA ALA A 275 -17.49 36.95 -13.41
C ALA A 275 -18.46 37.04 -14.59
N LEU A 276 -19.44 36.11 -14.68
CA LEU A 276 -20.53 36.17 -15.66
C LEU A 276 -21.35 37.47 -15.53
N GLY A 277 -21.63 37.90 -14.31
CA GLY A 277 -22.32 39.16 -14.03
C GLY A 277 -21.53 40.38 -14.51
N VAL A 278 -20.21 40.40 -14.31
CA VAL A 278 -19.33 41.47 -14.82
C VAL A 278 -19.32 41.49 -16.34
N VAL A 279 -19.19 40.32 -16.99
CA VAL A 279 -19.24 40.21 -18.45
C VAL A 279 -20.58 40.70 -18.98
N ARG A 280 -21.70 40.25 -18.39
CA ARG A 280 -23.05 40.68 -18.78
C ARG A 280 -23.25 42.18 -18.60
N ASN A 281 -22.79 42.75 -17.49
CA ASN A 281 -22.88 44.19 -17.27
C ASN A 281 -22.01 44.96 -18.26
N GLY A 282 -20.83 44.44 -18.62
CA GLY A 282 -19.96 45.00 -19.65
C GLY A 282 -20.60 44.97 -21.02
N THR A 283 -21.17 43.83 -21.44
CA THR A 283 -21.84 43.69 -22.73
C THR A 283 -23.08 44.56 -22.84
N VAL A 284 -23.87 44.69 -21.77
CA VAL A 284 -25.04 45.58 -21.76
C VAL A 284 -24.60 47.04 -21.75
N ARG A 285 -23.52 47.44 -21.06
CA ARG A 285 -23.11 48.85 -21.00
C ARG A 285 -22.45 49.36 -22.28
N ASP A 286 -21.70 48.52 -22.99
CA ASP A 286 -21.08 48.88 -24.26
C ASP A 286 -22.08 48.74 -25.43
N ALA A 287 -22.30 49.81 -26.18
CA ALA A 287 -23.29 49.84 -27.26
C ALA A 287 -22.92 48.88 -28.42
N ALA A 288 -21.63 48.73 -28.74
CA ALA A 288 -21.18 47.85 -29.80
C ALA A 288 -21.36 46.36 -29.42
N SER A 289 -21.01 46.00 -28.19
CA SER A 289 -21.20 44.65 -27.65
C SER A 289 -22.67 44.28 -27.47
N ARG A 290 -23.51 45.23 -27.01
CA ARG A 290 -24.96 45.03 -26.88
C ARG A 290 -25.60 44.73 -28.22
N LYS A 291 -25.29 45.52 -29.25
CA LYS A 291 -25.81 45.31 -30.60
C LYS A 291 -25.42 43.93 -31.14
N ARG A 292 -24.16 43.51 -31.00
CA ARG A 292 -23.71 42.16 -31.42
C ARG A 292 -24.45 41.04 -30.68
N PHE A 293 -24.74 41.23 -29.40
CA PHE A 293 -25.51 40.27 -28.60
C PHE A 293 -26.95 40.19 -29.09
N GLU A 294 -27.62 41.32 -29.33
CA GLU A 294 -28.98 41.38 -29.90
C GLU A 294 -29.04 40.75 -31.30
N ASP A 295 -28.10 41.11 -32.19
CA ASP A 295 -27.97 40.56 -33.54
C ASP A 295 -27.79 39.03 -33.51
N TYR A 296 -26.97 38.53 -32.58
CA TYR A 296 -26.78 37.08 -32.39
C TYR A 296 -28.09 36.39 -32.01
N TRP A 297 -28.82 36.91 -31.01
CA TRP A 297 -30.06 36.27 -30.55
C TRP A 297 -31.21 36.39 -31.55
N MET A 298 -31.29 37.50 -32.29
CA MET A 298 -32.24 37.62 -33.40
C MET A 298 -31.94 36.57 -34.47
N LYS A 299 -30.68 36.45 -34.88
CA LYS A 299 -30.26 35.47 -35.88
C LYS A 299 -30.46 34.03 -35.42
N GLU A 300 -30.16 33.72 -34.16
CA GLU A 300 -30.42 32.40 -33.58
C GLU A 300 -31.92 32.08 -33.58
N GLY A 301 -32.77 33.06 -33.26
CA GLY A 301 -34.22 32.92 -33.34
C GLY A 301 -34.72 32.65 -34.76
N GLU A 302 -34.17 33.35 -35.76
CA GLU A 302 -34.44 33.11 -37.18
C GLU A 302 -33.98 31.72 -37.62
N VAL A 303 -32.75 31.32 -37.29
CA VAL A 303 -32.22 29.99 -37.62
C VAL A 303 -33.03 28.88 -36.96
N MET A 304 -33.42 29.05 -35.70
CA MET A 304 -34.26 28.09 -34.99
C MET A 304 -35.66 28.01 -35.61
N LYS A 305 -36.24 29.14 -36.01
CA LYS A 305 -37.52 29.18 -36.72
C LYS A 305 -37.43 28.44 -38.06
N ASP A 306 -36.41 28.73 -38.86
CA ASP A 306 -36.18 28.06 -40.15
C ASP A 306 -35.97 26.55 -39.94
N ALA A 307 -35.21 26.15 -38.91
CA ALA A 307 -35.03 24.75 -38.57
C ALA A 307 -36.33 24.08 -38.11
N MET A 308 -37.18 24.77 -37.35
CA MET A 308 -38.50 24.27 -36.92
C MET A 308 -39.51 24.19 -38.08
N GLU A 309 -39.39 25.05 -39.08
CA GLU A 309 -40.26 25.07 -40.27
C GLU A 309 -39.87 24.01 -41.32
N GLN A 310 -38.72 23.34 -41.16
CA GLN A 310 -38.33 22.25 -42.05
C GLN A 310 -39.39 21.12 -42.03
N PRO A 311 -39.82 20.62 -43.20
CA PRO A 311 -40.90 19.64 -43.30
C PRO A 311 -40.57 18.33 -42.58
N GLU A 312 -39.28 17.97 -42.49
CA GLU A 312 -38.78 16.81 -41.76
C GLU A 312 -38.93 16.98 -40.23
N VAL A 313 -38.68 18.18 -39.71
CA VAL A 313 -38.84 18.49 -38.28
C VAL A 313 -40.32 18.59 -37.91
N LEU A 314 -41.14 19.22 -38.75
CA LEU A 314 -42.60 19.30 -38.55
C LEU A 314 -43.25 17.91 -38.58
N THR A 315 -42.84 17.03 -39.48
CA THR A 315 -43.33 15.65 -39.53
C THR A 315 -42.85 14.83 -38.34
N ALA A 316 -41.59 14.99 -37.90
CA ALA A 316 -41.08 14.37 -36.69
C ALA A 316 -41.82 14.87 -35.44
N GLN A 317 -42.07 16.18 -35.31
CA GLN A 317 -42.81 16.77 -34.19
C GLN A 317 -44.27 16.29 -34.18
N ARG A 318 -44.94 16.26 -35.33
CA ARG A 318 -46.31 15.75 -35.45
C ARG A 318 -46.39 14.25 -35.13
N ASN A 319 -45.40 13.46 -35.56
CA ASN A 319 -45.30 12.04 -35.22
C ASN A 319 -45.01 11.81 -33.74
N ALA A 320 -44.18 12.66 -33.12
CA ALA A 320 -43.91 12.62 -31.69
C ALA A 320 -45.16 13.01 -30.87
N LEU A 321 -45.89 14.05 -31.28
CA LEU A 321 -47.15 14.47 -30.67
C LEU A 321 -48.26 13.42 -30.84
N ALA A 322 -48.35 12.77 -31.99
CA ALA A 322 -49.30 11.68 -32.23
C ALA A 322 -48.99 10.43 -31.38
N ARG A 323 -47.72 10.26 -30.97
CA ARG A 323 -47.27 9.18 -30.07
C ARG A 323 -47.25 9.59 -28.60
N SER A 324 -47.37 10.88 -28.29
CA SER A 324 -47.38 11.37 -26.92
C SER A 324 -48.80 11.26 -26.35
N ASP A 325 -48.94 10.45 -25.31
CA ASP A 325 -50.17 10.37 -24.54
C ASP A 325 -50.24 11.60 -23.61
N ALA A 326 -51.08 12.57 -23.99
CA ALA A 326 -51.25 13.81 -23.26
C ALA A 326 -51.67 13.58 -21.79
N VAL A 327 -52.39 12.50 -21.50
CA VAL A 327 -52.82 12.14 -20.14
C VAL A 327 -51.63 11.65 -19.32
N LYS A 328 -50.75 10.85 -19.94
CA LYS A 328 -49.52 10.37 -19.30
C LYS A 328 -48.57 11.52 -18.99
N VAL A 329 -48.38 12.44 -19.94
CA VAL A 329 -47.52 13.63 -19.75
C VAL A 329 -48.05 14.54 -18.64
N SER A 330 -49.38 14.76 -18.58
CA SER A 330 -50.01 15.54 -17.51
C SER A 330 -49.78 14.90 -16.14
N ARG A 331 -49.92 13.57 -16.05
CA ARG A 331 -49.71 12.83 -14.80
C ARG A 331 -48.23 12.81 -14.37
N GLU A 332 -47.30 12.74 -15.32
CA GLU A 332 -45.86 12.84 -15.05
C GLU A 332 -45.47 14.27 -14.59
N ALA A 333 -46.09 15.30 -15.17
CA ALA A 333 -45.91 16.68 -14.75
C ALA A 333 -46.48 16.95 -13.35
N GLU A 334 -47.69 16.46 -13.04
CA GLU A 334 -48.27 16.51 -11.69
C GLU A 334 -47.38 15.77 -10.69
N ALA A 335 -46.93 14.56 -11.00
CA ALA A 335 -46.02 13.80 -10.12
C ALA A 335 -44.67 14.50 -9.90
N PHE A 336 -44.16 15.21 -10.91
CA PHE A 336 -42.94 16.00 -10.79
C PHE A 336 -43.15 17.23 -9.90
N VAL A 337 -44.26 17.95 -10.08
CA VAL A 337 -44.63 19.12 -9.27
C VAL A 337 -44.90 18.71 -7.81
N ASP A 338 -45.64 17.63 -7.59
CA ASP A 338 -45.88 17.06 -6.26
C ASP A 338 -44.59 16.55 -5.61
N GLY A 339 -43.65 16.00 -6.39
CA GLY A 339 -42.32 15.63 -5.91
C GLY A 339 -41.48 16.84 -5.48
N PHE A 340 -41.64 17.98 -6.15
CA PHE A 340 -40.93 19.22 -5.83
C PHE A 340 -41.57 19.98 -4.66
N LEU A 341 -42.90 20.06 -4.61
CA LEU A 341 -43.65 20.76 -3.57
C LEU A 341 -43.82 19.92 -2.29
N GLY A 342 -43.95 18.60 -2.41
CA GLY A 342 -44.02 17.68 -1.27
C GLY A 342 -42.71 17.57 -0.49
N ALA A 343 -41.59 18.05 -1.04
CA ALA A 343 -40.31 18.18 -0.35
C ALA A 343 -40.19 19.44 0.53
N VAL A 344 -41.17 20.36 0.48
CA VAL A 344 -41.25 21.54 1.36
C VAL A 344 -42.28 21.24 2.45
N PRO A 345 -41.86 20.94 3.70
CA PRO A 345 -42.83 20.72 4.77
C PRO A 345 -43.61 22.01 5.03
N PRO A 346 -44.93 21.94 5.28
CA PRO A 346 -45.70 23.12 5.64
C PRO A 346 -45.14 23.72 6.95
N PRO A 347 -45.16 25.06 7.10
CA PRO A 347 -44.67 25.71 8.31
C PRO A 347 -45.43 25.15 9.53
N GLN A 348 -44.68 24.56 10.46
CA GLN A 348 -45.23 24.09 11.73
C GLN A 348 -45.89 25.26 12.44
N GLN A 349 -47.21 25.19 12.63
CA GLN A 349 -47.92 26.10 13.50
C GLN A 349 -47.38 25.88 14.92
N VAL A 350 -46.67 26.89 15.43
CA VAL A 350 -46.29 26.99 16.83
C VAL A 350 -47.57 27.19 17.63
N VAL A 351 -48.06 26.10 18.23
CA VAL A 351 -49.11 26.17 19.24
C VAL A 351 -48.48 26.83 20.47
N ARG A 352 -49.01 28.00 20.84
CA ARG A 352 -48.68 28.70 22.09
C ARG A 352 -49.37 28.06 23.28
#